data_AF-A0A7V6G6B2-F1
#
_entry.id   AF-A0A7V6G6B2-F1
#
_cell.length_a   1.000
_cell.length_b   1.000
_cell.length_c   1.000
_cell.angle_alpha   90.00
_cell.angle_beta   90.00
_cell.angle_gamma   90.00
#
_symmetry.space_group_name_H-M   'P 1'
#
loop_
_entity.id
_entity.type
_entity.pdbx_description
1 polymer ?
#
loop_
_entity_poly.entity_id
_entity_poly.type
_entity_poly.pdbx_seq_one_letter_code
_entity_poly.pdbx_strand_id
1 'polypeptide(L)' 'MQYPYIRKAVKEGKLTVMGWWYHIDEGEIYDYDFKLKRFIRVE' A
#
# COMPACT_ATOMS: atom_id res chain seq x y z
N MET A 1 -1.65 -0.43 -13.00
CA MET A 1 -2.84 -1.11 -12.45
C MET A 1 -3.59 -1.85 -13.57
N GLN A 2 -3.53 -3.18 -13.60
CA GLN A 2 -4.04 -4.02 -14.70
C GLN A 2 -5.58 -4.15 -14.72
N TYR A 3 -6.23 -4.23 -13.55
CA TYR A 3 -7.68 -4.43 -13.46
C TYR A 3 -8.45 -3.13 -13.72
N PRO A 4 -9.31 -3.06 -14.78
CA PRO A 4 -9.99 -1.83 -15.16
C PRO A 4 -10.91 -1.27 -14.06
N TYR A 5 -11.64 -2.15 -13.37
CA TYR A 5 -12.54 -1.76 -12.29
C TYR A 5 -11.79 -1.10 -11.12
N ILE A 6 -10.68 -1.70 -10.67
CA ILE A 6 -9.84 -1.18 -9.59
C ILE A 6 -9.24 0.16 -10.01
N ARG A 7 -8.72 0.26 -11.25
CA ARG A 7 -8.18 1.52 -11.79
C ARG A 7 -9.23 2.65 -11.74
N LYS A 8 -10.47 2.36 -12.13
CA LYS A 8 -11.58 3.33 -12.09
C LYS A 8 -11.87 3.77 -10.65
N ALA A 9 -12.02 2.83 -9.71
CA ALA A 9 -12.33 3.14 -8.32
C ALA A 9 -11.23 3.96 -7.62
N VAL A 10 -9.95 3.65 -7.87
CA VAL A 10 -8.81 4.42 -7.34
C VAL A 10 -8.78 5.83 -7.94
N LYS A 11 -8.96 5.96 -9.26
CA LYS A 11 -9.00 7.27 -9.93
C LYS A 11 -10.14 8.16 -9.42
N GLU A 12 -11.28 7.55 -9.08
CA GLU A 12 -12.45 8.25 -8.53
C GLU A 12 -12.34 8.52 -7.02
N GLY A 13 -11.25 8.09 -6.35
CA GLY A 13 -11.08 8.24 -4.91
C GLY A 13 -12.01 7.37 -4.06
N LYS A 14 -12.69 6.39 -4.68
CA LYS A 14 -13.61 5.46 -4.00
C LYS A 14 -12.88 4.25 -3.41
N LEU A 15 -11.63 4.04 -3.80
CA LEU A 15 -10.80 2.93 -3.34
C LEU A 15 -9.37 3.43 -3.11
N THR A 16 -8.82 3.11 -1.94
CA THR A 16 -7.41 3.31 -1.62
C THR A 16 -6.72 1.95 -1.65
N VAL A 17 -5.57 1.87 -2.33
CA VAL A 17 -4.73 0.67 -2.34
C VAL A 17 -3.56 0.91 -1.41
N MET A 18 -3.37 0.01 -0.45
CA MET A 18 -2.27 0.03 0.51
C MET A 18 -1.34 -1.15 0.23
N GLY A 19 -0.05 -1.00 0.50
CA GLY A 19 0.94 -2.06 0.37
C GLY A 19 1.63 -2.28 1.69
N TRP A 20 1.46 -3.45 2.30
CA TRP A 20 2.07 -3.78 3.59
C TRP A 20 3.11 -4.89 3.44
N TRP A 21 4.15 -4.78 4.25
CA TRP A 21 5.15 -5.83 4.43
C TRP A 21 5.25 -6.15 5.92
N TYR A 22 5.25 -7.44 6.24
CA TYR A 22 5.33 -7.93 7.60
C TYR A 22 6.63 -8.70 7.80
N HIS A 23 7.42 -8.30 8.79
CA HIS A 23 8.63 -8.99 9.20
C HIS A 23 8.31 -9.93 10.35
N ILE A 24 8.23 -11.23 10.05
CA ILE A 24 7.70 -12.25 10.98
C ILE A 24 8.56 -12.36 12.25
N ASP A 25 9.88 -12.34 12.08
CA ASP A 25 10.81 -12.59 13.20
C ASP A 25 10.82 -11.44 14.22
N GLU A 26 10.61 -10.20 13.75
CA GLU A 26 10.65 -9.00 14.61
C GLU A 26 9.24 -8.49 14.95
N GLY A 27 8.20 -9.06 14.34
CA GLY A 27 6.81 -8.63 14.51
C GLY A 27 6.50 -7.26 13.92
N GLU A 28 7.34 -6.76 13.00
CA GLU A 28 7.26 -5.40 12.50
C GLU A 28 6.38 -5.30 11.24
N ILE A 29 5.60 -4.23 11.15
CA ILE A 29 4.76 -3.91 9.99
C ILE A 29 5.34 -2.69 9.30
N TYR A 30 5.38 -2.72 7.98
CA TYR A 30 5.83 -1.62 7.15
C TYR A 30 4.74 -1.26 6.15
N ASP A 31 4.41 0.03 6.05
CA ASP A 31 3.50 0.59 5.05
C ASP A 31 4.29 1.17 3.88
N TYR A 32 3.80 0.95 2.66
CA TYR A 32 4.43 1.46 1.46
C TYR A 32 4.01 2.91 1.21
N ASP A 33 4.95 3.84 1.41
CA ASP A 33 4.75 5.25 1.07
C ASP A 33 4.91 5.45 -0.44
N PHE A 34 3.80 5.76 -1.12
CA PHE A 34 3.77 6.00 -2.56
C PHE A 34 4.53 7.26 -3.01
N LYS A 35 4.72 8.25 -2.14
CA LYS A 35 5.48 9.48 -2.43
C LYS A 35 6.98 9.22 -2.35
N LEU A 36 7.41 8.54 -1.30
CA LEU A 36 8.81 8.21 -1.03
C LEU A 36 9.30 6.97 -1.77
N LYS A 37 8.37 6.18 -2.33
CA LYS A 37 8.64 4.92 -3.05
C LYS A 37 9.43 3.91 -2.22
N ARG A 38 9.11 3.80 -0.92
CA ARG A 38 9.74 2.85 0.00
C ARG A 38 8.78 2.43 1.10
N PHE A 39 9.06 1.27 1.69
CA PHE A 39 8.41 0.80 2.90
C PHE A 39 8.93 1.57 4.11
N ILE A 40 8.01 2.04 4.95
CA ILE A 40 8.29 2.77 6.19
C ILE A 40 7.63 1.99 7.32
N ARG A 41 8.40 1.75 8.38
CA ARG A 41 7.89 1.05 9.55
C ARG A 41 6.71 1.81 10.15
N VAL A 42 5.67 1.08 10.48
CA VAL A 42 4.52 1.57 11.23
C VAL A 42 4.90 1.54 12.71
N GLU A 43 4.81 2.68 13.39
CA GLU A 43 5.01 2.82 14.85
C GLU A 43 3.71 2.55 15.62
#